data_AF-A0A842J244-F1
#
_entry.id   AF-A0A842J244-F1
#
_cell.length_a   1.000
_cell.length_b   1.000
_cell.length_c   1.000
_cell.angle_alpha   90.00
_cell.angle_beta   90.00
_cell.angle_gamma   90.00
#
_symmetry.space_group_name_H-M   'P 1'
#
loop_
_entity.id
_entity.type
_entity.pdbx_description
1 polymer ?
#
loop_
_entity_poly.entity_id
_entity_poly.type
_entity_poly.pdbx_seq_one_letter_code
_entity_poly.pdbx_strand_id
1 'polypeptide(L)'
;MTLCDVGNTNATFFENGKITKIKLENFKDFKSDEKIYFISVNDEVTKRLQNLPKFVNLEPYFELDTIYNGLGIDRIASCYAVKNGLIIDAGSAITMDVMMNSMHLGGAIMPGISHVLKTYDDISPRLKISLNSQIDLDALPQKTTDAVSYGVIKPILLLIENMANGSKIYFTGGDGEFLSRFFTDSIYDRMLVFRGMQKLIEQKKDILC
;
A
#
# COMPACT_ATOMS: atom_id res chain seq x y z
N MET A 1 16.82 8.07 -12.24
CA MET A 1 16.66 7.89 -10.80
C MET A 1 15.84 6.64 -10.59
N THR A 2 16.36 5.71 -9.80
CA THR A 2 15.72 4.42 -9.56
C THR A 2 15.26 4.37 -8.10
N LEU A 3 13.97 4.10 -7.92
CA LEU A 3 13.34 4.00 -6.60
C LEU A 3 12.96 2.55 -6.32
N CYS A 4 13.07 2.13 -5.08
CA CYS A 4 12.69 0.79 -4.64
C CYS A 4 11.87 0.86 -3.36
N ASP A 5 10.66 0.29 -3.41
CA ASP A 5 9.82 0.05 -2.24
C ASP A 5 9.85 -1.44 -1.91
N VAL A 6 10.44 -1.79 -0.76
CA VAL A 6 10.57 -3.17 -0.32
C VAL A 6 9.48 -3.50 0.70
N GLY A 7 8.48 -4.24 0.24
CA GLY A 7 7.47 -4.86 1.09
C GLY A 7 7.86 -6.26 1.57
N ASN A 8 6.96 -6.89 2.34
CA ASN A 8 7.17 -8.25 2.83
C ASN A 8 7.02 -9.35 1.76
N THR A 9 6.35 -9.05 0.65
CA THR A 9 6.13 -10.02 -0.44
C THR A 9 6.97 -9.71 -1.68
N ASN A 10 7.15 -8.42 -2.00
CA ASN A 10 7.79 -7.97 -3.22
C ASN A 10 8.68 -6.75 -2.96
N ALA A 11 9.75 -6.61 -3.71
CA ALA A 11 10.42 -5.35 -3.98
C ALA A 11 9.84 -4.75 -5.26
N THR A 12 9.26 -3.56 -5.17
CA THR A 12 8.69 -2.82 -6.31
C THR A 12 9.67 -1.73 -6.71
N PHE A 13 10.01 -1.69 -8.00
CA PHE A 13 10.91 -0.69 -8.56
C PHE A 13 10.14 0.32 -9.39
N PHE A 14 10.59 1.57 -9.34
CA PHE A 14 10.21 2.60 -10.29
C PHE A 14 11.47 3.14 -10.98
N GLU A 15 11.53 2.97 -12.30
CA GLU A 15 12.63 3.41 -13.13
C GLU A 15 12.10 3.87 -14.50
N ASN A 16 12.50 5.07 -14.94
CA ASN A 16 12.17 5.62 -16.27
C ASN A 16 10.66 5.54 -16.61
N GLY A 17 9.79 5.85 -15.64
CA GLY A 17 8.34 5.82 -15.83
C GLY A 17 7.71 4.43 -15.74
N LYS A 18 8.49 3.37 -15.51
CA LYS A 18 8.02 1.99 -15.45
C LYS A 18 8.07 1.45 -14.03
N ILE A 19 7.00 0.75 -13.65
CA ILE A 19 6.95 -0.01 -12.41
C ILE A 19 7.22 -1.48 -12.71
N THR A 20 8.19 -2.08 -12.03
CA THR A 20 8.45 -3.52 -12.07
C THR A 20 8.41 -4.11 -10.67
N LYS A 21 8.14 -5.41 -10.54
CA LYS A 21 8.05 -6.11 -9.26
C LYS A 21 8.94 -7.35 -9.29
N ILE A 22 9.71 -7.53 -8.22
CA ILE A 22 10.52 -8.71 -7.98
C ILE A 22 10.02 -9.33 -6.68
N LYS A 23 9.69 -10.62 -6.67
CA LYS A 23 9.36 -11.31 -5.43
C LYS A 23 10.55 -11.27 -4.47
N LEU A 24 10.27 -11.16 -3.18
CA LEU A 24 11.33 -10.99 -2.18
C LEU A 24 12.33 -12.16 -2.17
N GLU A 25 11.88 -13.38 -2.48
CA GLU A 25 12.72 -14.57 -2.65
C GLU A 25 13.82 -14.37 -3.69
N ASN A 26 13.51 -13.73 -4.81
CA ASN A 26 14.46 -13.45 -5.90
C ASN A 26 15.25 -12.15 -5.65
N PHE A 27 14.77 -11.29 -4.75
CA PHE A 27 15.41 -10.02 -4.44
C PHE A 27 16.68 -10.20 -3.57
N LYS A 28 16.82 -11.35 -2.90
CA LYS A 28 18.00 -11.67 -2.07
C LYS A 28 19.32 -11.72 -2.87
N ASP A 29 19.24 -11.97 -4.17
CA ASP A 29 20.41 -12.01 -5.06
C ASP A 29 20.55 -10.75 -5.94
N PHE A 30 19.62 -9.80 -5.81
CA PHE A 30 19.63 -8.59 -6.61
C PHE A 30 20.86 -7.71 -6.32
N LYS A 31 21.53 -7.31 -7.40
CA LYS A 31 22.63 -6.35 -7.40
C LYS A 31 22.36 -5.30 -8.46
N SER A 32 22.77 -4.08 -8.18
CA SER A 32 22.66 -2.95 -9.11
C SER A 32 23.97 -2.20 -9.13
N ASP A 33 24.38 -1.80 -10.33
CA ASP A 33 25.49 -0.88 -10.50
C ASP A 33 25.07 0.60 -10.48
N GLU A 34 23.78 0.86 -10.53
CA GLU A 34 23.18 2.18 -10.42
C GLU A 34 22.79 2.49 -8.97
N LYS A 35 22.76 3.79 -8.64
CA LYS A 35 22.29 4.29 -7.34
C LYS A 35 20.78 4.08 -7.21
N ILE A 36 20.34 3.40 -6.16
CA ILE A 36 18.94 3.11 -5.85
C ILE A 36 18.57 3.78 -4.53
N TYR A 37 17.50 4.57 -4.55
CA TYR A 37 16.90 5.11 -3.33
C TYR A 37 15.79 4.17 -2.89
N PHE A 38 15.81 3.74 -1.63
CA PHE A 38 14.87 2.73 -1.17
C PHE A 38 14.20 3.09 0.16
N ILE A 39 13.02 2.51 0.35
CA ILE A 39 12.35 2.33 1.64
C ILE A 39 12.07 0.84 1.84
N SER A 40 11.94 0.40 3.07
CA SER A 40 11.74 -1.03 3.37
C SER A 40 11.01 -1.22 4.67
N VAL A 41 9.95 -2.04 4.66
CA VAL A 41 9.30 -2.55 5.88
C VAL A 41 9.81 -3.95 6.27
N ASN A 42 10.89 -4.41 5.64
CA ASN A 42 11.51 -5.70 5.91
C ASN A 42 12.90 -5.52 6.54
N ASP A 43 13.02 -5.82 7.84
CA ASP A 43 14.25 -5.61 8.62
C ASP A 43 15.48 -6.36 8.07
N GLU A 44 15.30 -7.58 7.57
CA GLU A 44 16.40 -8.38 7.00
C GLU A 44 16.97 -7.68 5.76
N VAL A 45 16.07 -7.19 4.89
CA VAL A 45 16.45 -6.48 3.68
C VAL A 45 17.05 -5.11 4.00
N THR A 46 16.48 -4.37 4.96
CA THR A 46 17.02 -3.07 5.40
C THR A 46 18.46 -3.23 5.87
N LYS A 47 18.73 -4.20 6.76
CA LYS A 47 20.09 -4.49 7.27
C LYS A 47 21.07 -4.86 6.16
N ARG A 48 20.62 -5.57 5.13
CA ARG A 48 21.45 -5.93 3.99
C ARG A 48 21.76 -4.72 3.11
N LEU A 49 20.74 -3.96 2.70
CA LEU A 49 20.86 -2.88 1.74
C LEU A 49 21.57 -1.64 2.31
N GLN A 50 21.36 -1.32 3.59
CA GLN A 50 21.95 -0.11 4.20
C GLN A 50 23.49 -0.12 4.21
N ASN A 51 24.12 -1.30 4.09
CA ASN A 51 25.57 -1.45 4.05
C ASN A 51 26.15 -1.38 2.62
N LEU A 52 25.30 -1.26 1.60
CA LEU A 52 25.72 -1.22 0.20
C LEU A 52 25.80 0.24 -0.27
N PRO A 53 26.96 0.71 -0.79
CA PRO A 53 27.19 2.12 -1.10
C PRO A 53 26.27 2.69 -2.21
N LYS A 54 25.68 1.82 -3.03
CA LYS A 54 24.76 2.20 -4.11
C LYS A 54 23.30 2.25 -3.66
N PHE A 55 22.99 1.85 -2.43
CA PHE A 55 21.63 1.85 -1.89
C PHE A 55 21.49 2.95 -0.83
N VAL A 56 20.59 3.90 -1.07
CA VAL A 56 20.34 5.02 -0.17
C VAL A 56 19.01 4.80 0.53
N ASN A 57 19.04 4.56 1.84
CA ASN A 57 17.82 4.44 2.64
C ASN A 57 17.19 5.83 2.82
N LEU A 58 15.95 6.00 2.37
CA LEU A 58 15.20 7.25 2.49
C LEU A 58 14.49 7.39 3.85
N GLU A 59 14.30 6.29 4.58
CA GLU A 59 13.53 6.26 5.82
C GLU A 59 13.93 7.35 6.84
N PRO A 60 15.22 7.59 7.13
CA PRO A 60 15.61 8.57 8.14
C PRO A 60 15.31 10.04 7.78
N TYR A 61 14.96 10.31 6.51
CA TYR A 61 14.77 11.67 6.02
C TYR A 61 13.29 12.08 5.94
N PHE A 62 12.36 11.15 6.13
CA PHE A 62 10.93 11.47 6.18
C PHE A 62 10.58 12.15 7.50
N GLU A 63 9.90 13.30 7.40
CA GLU A 63 9.39 14.08 8.54
C GLU A 63 7.87 14.22 8.41
N LEU A 64 7.12 13.37 9.09
CA LEU A 64 5.65 13.38 9.08
C LEU A 64 5.14 13.72 10.48
N ASP A 65 4.25 14.71 10.58
CA ASP A 65 3.59 15.04 11.85
C ASP A 65 2.58 13.93 12.20
N THR A 66 2.93 13.11 13.19
CA THR A 66 2.15 11.94 13.61
C THR A 66 2.43 11.60 15.07
N ILE A 67 1.38 11.21 15.81
CA ILE A 67 1.51 10.59 17.13
C ILE A 67 1.52 9.06 17.08
N TYR A 68 1.33 8.48 15.89
CA TYR A 68 1.31 7.04 15.68
C TYR A 68 2.69 6.46 15.95
N ASN A 69 2.80 5.54 16.91
CA ASN A 69 4.04 4.85 17.22
C ASN A 69 4.24 3.63 16.29
N GLY A 70 5.39 3.57 15.60
CA GLY A 70 5.72 2.47 14.70
C GLY A 70 4.97 2.49 13.36
N LEU A 71 4.71 3.69 12.81
CA LEU A 71 4.11 3.81 11.48
C LEU A 71 5.09 3.29 10.42
N GLY A 72 4.64 2.34 9.60
CA GLY A 72 5.46 1.77 8.52
C GLY A 72 5.91 2.82 7.51
N ILE A 73 7.14 2.68 7.00
CA ILE A 73 7.72 3.68 6.09
C ILE A 73 7.01 3.76 4.73
N ASP A 74 6.42 2.66 4.28
CA ASP A 74 5.53 2.59 3.11
C ASP A 74 4.27 3.46 3.27
N ARG A 75 3.64 3.41 4.45
CA ARG A 75 2.50 4.27 4.83
C ARG A 75 2.93 5.72 4.97
N ILE A 76 4.07 5.99 5.60
CA ILE A 76 4.65 7.34 5.69
C ILE A 76 4.84 7.92 4.29
N ALA A 77 5.49 7.18 3.38
CA ALA A 77 5.72 7.63 2.01
C ALA A 77 4.41 7.94 1.27
N SER A 78 3.41 7.06 1.37
CA SER A 78 2.09 7.29 0.77
C SER A 78 1.40 8.54 1.33
N CYS A 79 1.41 8.71 2.66
CA CYS A 79 0.88 9.90 3.33
C CYS A 79 1.64 11.17 2.93
N TYR A 80 2.96 11.07 2.74
CA TYR A 80 3.80 12.21 2.37
C TYR A 80 3.39 12.85 1.03
N ALA A 81 2.81 12.06 0.13
CA ALA A 81 2.30 12.53 -1.15
C ALA A 81 0.96 13.30 -1.05
N VAL A 82 0.23 13.20 0.07
CA VAL A 82 -1.15 13.67 0.21
C VAL A 82 -1.29 14.65 1.38
N LYS A 83 -1.78 15.86 1.11
CA LYS A 83 -2.00 16.88 2.16
C LYS A 83 -3.27 16.63 2.97
N ASN A 84 -4.36 16.26 2.31
CA ASN A 84 -5.68 16.06 2.89
C ASN A 84 -6.36 14.86 2.21
N GLY A 85 -6.91 13.93 2.98
CA GLY A 85 -7.68 12.81 2.45
C GLY A 85 -7.50 11.51 3.23
N LEU A 86 -8.22 10.49 2.80
CA LEU A 86 -8.01 9.11 3.21
C LEU A 86 -7.12 8.40 2.18
N ILE A 87 -6.01 7.83 2.63
CA ILE A 87 -5.08 7.08 1.79
C ILE A 87 -5.31 5.59 2.05
N ILE A 88 -5.45 4.80 0.99
CA ILE A 88 -5.72 3.37 1.06
C ILE A 88 -4.70 2.64 0.21
N ASP A 89 -3.79 1.88 0.83
CA ASP A 89 -2.93 0.96 0.11
C ASP A 89 -3.49 -0.45 0.25
N ALA A 90 -4.01 -1.00 -0.86
CA ALA A 90 -4.64 -2.31 -0.90
C ALA A 90 -3.72 -3.34 -1.59
N GLY A 91 -2.99 -4.10 -0.78
CA GLY A 91 -2.09 -5.17 -1.20
C GLY A 91 -2.18 -6.38 -0.27
N SER A 92 -1.03 -6.89 0.20
CA SER A 92 -0.98 -8.02 1.15
C SER A 92 -1.76 -7.73 2.44
N ALA A 93 -1.68 -6.48 2.90
CA ALA A 93 -2.59 -5.86 3.86
C ALA A 93 -3.32 -4.70 3.15
N ILE A 94 -4.47 -4.31 3.68
CA ILE A 94 -5.10 -3.04 3.35
C ILE A 94 -4.82 -2.07 4.50
N THR A 95 -4.11 -0.99 4.23
CA THR A 95 -3.89 0.10 5.18
C THR A 95 -4.79 1.27 4.82
N MET A 96 -5.25 2.01 5.82
CA MET A 96 -6.13 3.17 5.65
C MET A 96 -5.63 4.28 6.57
N ASP A 97 -5.13 5.38 6.01
CA ASP A 97 -4.48 6.46 6.76
C ASP A 97 -5.14 7.80 6.48
N VAL A 98 -5.51 8.53 7.55
CA VAL A 98 -6.20 9.82 7.44
C VAL A 98 -5.18 10.95 7.54
N MET A 99 -5.14 11.79 6.51
CA MET A 99 -4.30 13.00 6.44
C MET A 99 -5.16 14.26 6.47
N MET A 100 -4.74 15.24 7.29
CA MET A 100 -5.34 16.57 7.35
C MET A 100 -4.24 17.62 7.53
N ASN A 101 -4.14 18.57 6.62
CA ASN A 101 -3.14 19.64 6.61
C ASN A 101 -1.70 19.14 6.77
N SER A 102 -1.35 18.05 6.08
CA SER A 102 -0.05 17.36 6.18
C SER A 102 0.25 16.71 7.54
N MET A 103 -0.75 16.60 8.42
CA MET A 103 -0.68 15.84 9.66
C MET A 103 -1.38 14.49 9.47
N HIS A 104 -0.75 13.42 9.94
CA HIS A 104 -1.33 12.09 9.98
C HIS A 104 -2.13 11.91 11.27
N LEU A 105 -3.44 11.74 11.12
CA LEU A 105 -4.38 11.64 12.25
C LEU A 105 -4.51 10.21 12.80
N GLY A 106 -3.90 9.23 12.13
CA GLY A 106 -4.03 7.82 12.45
C GLY A 106 -4.60 7.01 11.29
N GLY A 107 -4.75 5.71 11.53
CA GLY A 107 -5.19 4.79 10.50
C GLY A 107 -5.51 3.39 11.02
N ALA A 108 -5.94 2.53 10.10
CA ALA A 108 -6.28 1.13 10.33
C ALA A 108 -5.47 0.21 9.41
N ILE A 109 -5.28 -1.03 9.85
CA ILE A 109 -4.69 -2.10 9.05
C ILE A 109 -5.64 -3.30 9.11
N MET A 110 -5.94 -3.88 7.95
CA MET A 110 -6.68 -5.13 7.84
C MET A 110 -6.00 -6.09 6.86
N PRO A 111 -6.28 -7.40 6.92
CA PRO A 111 -5.75 -8.33 5.93
C PRO A 111 -6.20 -7.96 4.52
N GLY A 112 -5.32 -8.16 3.53
CA GLY A 112 -5.68 -7.99 2.12
C GLY A 112 -6.71 -9.02 1.66
N ILE A 113 -7.43 -8.71 0.58
CA ILE A 113 -8.53 -9.53 0.05
C ILE A 113 -8.08 -10.99 -0.15
N SER A 114 -6.92 -11.20 -0.74
CA SER A 114 -6.36 -12.54 -0.99
C SER A 114 -6.09 -13.33 0.30
N HIS A 115 -5.65 -12.67 1.38
CA HIS A 115 -5.43 -13.31 2.68
C HIS A 115 -6.75 -13.67 3.37
N VAL A 116 -7.76 -12.81 3.29
CA VAL A 116 -9.10 -13.12 3.82
C VAL A 116 -9.70 -14.34 3.11
N LEU A 117 -9.58 -14.41 1.78
CA LEU A 117 -10.04 -15.57 1.01
C LEU A 117 -9.28 -16.85 1.37
N LYS A 118 -7.98 -16.75 1.67
CA LYS A 118 -7.19 -17.89 2.14
C LYS A 118 -7.69 -18.42 3.50
N THR A 119 -8.05 -17.52 4.42
CA THR A 119 -8.64 -17.93 5.70
C THR A 119 -9.94 -18.73 5.51
N TYR A 120 -10.75 -18.38 4.50
CA TYR A 120 -11.94 -19.17 4.17
C TYR A 120 -11.61 -20.58 3.65
N ASP A 121 -10.60 -20.72 2.78
CA ASP A 121 -10.08 -22.03 2.31
C ASP A 121 -9.62 -22.91 3.50
N ASP A 122 -8.92 -22.30 4.47
CA ASP A 122 -8.44 -22.98 5.67
C ASP A 122 -9.57 -23.44 6.61
N ILE A 123 -10.70 -22.71 6.65
CA ILE A 123 -11.89 -23.08 7.45
C ILE A 123 -12.59 -24.29 6.84
N SER A 124 -12.78 -24.31 5.52
CA SER A 124 -13.46 -25.43 4.85
C SER A 124 -13.19 -25.45 3.35
N PRO A 125 -12.98 -26.64 2.74
CA PRO A 125 -12.93 -26.80 1.30
C PRO A 125 -14.19 -26.29 0.57
N ARG A 126 -15.34 -26.21 1.26
CA ARG A 126 -16.59 -25.65 0.69
C ARG A 126 -16.55 -24.13 0.52
N LEU A 127 -15.62 -23.45 1.19
CA LEU A 127 -15.40 -22.01 1.12
C LEU A 127 -14.15 -21.67 0.30
N LYS A 128 -13.53 -22.66 -0.36
CA LYS A 128 -12.49 -22.43 -1.36
C LYS A 128 -13.10 -21.90 -2.65
N ILE A 129 -13.21 -20.59 -2.74
CA ILE A 129 -13.90 -19.89 -3.84
C ILE A 129 -13.11 -18.68 -4.31
N SER A 130 -13.33 -18.32 -5.57
CA SER A 130 -12.85 -17.06 -6.12
C SER A 130 -13.82 -15.94 -5.79
N LEU A 131 -13.27 -14.73 -5.58
CA LEU A 131 -14.07 -13.53 -5.38
C LEU A 131 -14.94 -13.25 -6.61
N ASN A 132 -16.25 -13.05 -6.38
CA ASN A 132 -17.14 -12.50 -7.39
C ASN A 132 -17.01 -10.96 -7.37
N SER A 133 -16.23 -10.41 -8.30
CA SER A 133 -15.98 -8.97 -8.40
C SER A 133 -17.16 -8.15 -8.95
N GLN A 134 -18.22 -8.82 -9.42
CA GLN A 134 -19.44 -8.21 -9.97
C GLN A 134 -20.65 -8.42 -9.04
N ILE A 135 -20.41 -8.73 -7.77
CA ILE A 135 -21.48 -8.95 -6.80
C ILE A 135 -22.30 -7.67 -6.60
N ASP A 136 -23.62 -7.84 -6.50
CA ASP A 136 -24.52 -6.80 -6.02
C ASP A 136 -24.35 -6.63 -4.51
N LEU A 137 -23.87 -5.46 -4.10
CA LEU A 137 -23.61 -5.13 -2.69
C LEU A 137 -24.79 -4.45 -2.00
N ASP A 138 -25.91 -4.26 -2.71
CA ASP A 138 -27.15 -3.68 -2.18
C ASP A 138 -28.24 -4.74 -1.93
N ALA A 139 -27.98 -5.99 -2.34
CA ALA A 139 -28.84 -7.15 -2.09
C ALA A 139 -28.17 -8.20 -1.19
N LEU A 140 -28.98 -8.94 -0.41
CA LEU A 140 -28.48 -10.05 0.39
C LEU A 140 -28.13 -11.26 -0.49
N PRO A 141 -26.91 -11.81 -0.37
CA PRO A 141 -26.45 -12.91 -1.21
C PRO A 141 -27.24 -14.20 -0.94
N GLN A 142 -27.59 -14.93 -2.00
CA GLN A 142 -28.39 -16.17 -1.93
C GLN A 142 -27.60 -17.44 -2.32
N LYS A 143 -26.27 -17.33 -2.48
CA LYS A 143 -25.36 -18.46 -2.71
C LYS A 143 -24.03 -18.24 -2.01
N THR A 144 -23.36 -19.33 -1.64
CA THR A 144 -22.12 -19.29 -0.83
C THR A 144 -21.01 -18.43 -1.45
N THR A 145 -20.82 -18.49 -2.77
CA THR A 145 -19.81 -17.69 -3.47
C THR A 145 -20.02 -16.19 -3.27
N ASP A 146 -21.28 -15.77 -3.35
CA ASP A 146 -21.66 -14.38 -3.18
C ASP A 146 -21.65 -14.01 -1.70
N ALA A 147 -22.05 -14.92 -0.80
CA ALA A 147 -22.04 -14.69 0.64
C ALA A 147 -20.61 -14.37 1.15
N VAL A 148 -19.61 -15.11 0.68
CA VAL A 148 -18.21 -14.82 1.02
C VAL A 148 -17.73 -13.56 0.31
N SER A 149 -18.03 -13.36 -0.97
CA SER A 149 -17.61 -12.14 -1.68
C SER A 149 -18.18 -10.87 -1.03
N TYR A 150 -19.46 -10.90 -0.66
CA TYR A 150 -20.15 -9.86 0.09
C TYR A 150 -19.50 -9.64 1.45
N GLY A 151 -19.24 -10.74 2.18
CA GLY A 151 -18.59 -10.71 3.50
C GLY A 151 -17.14 -10.21 3.48
N VAL A 152 -16.46 -10.28 2.34
CA VAL A 152 -15.12 -9.71 2.15
C VAL A 152 -15.21 -8.24 1.74
N ILE A 153 -16.01 -7.92 0.72
CA ILE A 153 -15.99 -6.59 0.08
C ILE A 153 -16.77 -5.56 0.91
N LYS A 154 -18.03 -5.86 1.30
CA LYS A 154 -18.91 -4.86 1.94
C LYS A 154 -18.28 -4.27 3.22
N PRO A 155 -17.67 -5.05 4.13
CA PRO A 155 -17.04 -4.47 5.32
C PRO A 155 -15.88 -3.51 5.01
N ILE A 156 -15.08 -3.81 3.97
CA ILE A 156 -14.00 -2.92 3.53
C ILE A 156 -14.59 -1.60 3.06
N LEU A 157 -15.63 -1.63 2.21
CA LEU A 157 -16.26 -0.42 1.69
C LEU A 157 -16.88 0.43 2.81
N LEU A 158 -17.62 -0.19 3.72
CA LEU A 158 -18.24 0.52 4.85
C LEU A 158 -17.20 1.17 5.76
N LEU A 159 -16.06 0.52 5.99
CA LEU A 159 -14.97 1.09 6.77
C LEU A 159 -14.35 2.30 6.04
N ILE A 160 -14.10 2.18 4.73
CA ILE A 160 -13.59 3.28 3.91
C ILE A 160 -14.56 4.47 3.93
N GLU A 161 -15.84 4.25 3.70
CA GLU A 161 -16.88 5.29 3.73
C GLU A 161 -16.89 6.02 5.09
N ASN A 162 -16.83 5.25 6.18
CA ASN A 162 -16.81 5.78 7.53
C ASN A 162 -15.54 6.61 7.82
N MET A 163 -14.37 6.09 7.47
CA MET A 163 -13.08 6.76 7.72
C MET A 163 -12.88 7.98 6.81
N ALA A 164 -13.40 7.94 5.58
CA ALA A 164 -13.29 9.06 4.65
C ALA A 164 -14.04 10.27 5.19
N ASN A 165 -15.25 10.06 5.75
CA ASN A 165 -16.07 11.11 6.35
C ASN A 165 -16.20 12.35 5.44
N GLY A 166 -16.45 12.13 4.14
CA GLY A 166 -16.54 13.17 3.11
C GLY A 166 -15.21 13.70 2.57
N SER A 167 -14.07 13.21 3.07
CA SER A 167 -12.74 13.53 2.55
C SER A 167 -12.48 12.80 1.22
N LYS A 168 -11.59 13.37 0.42
CA LYS A 168 -11.13 12.74 -0.83
C LYS A 168 -10.39 11.43 -0.54
N ILE A 169 -10.64 10.42 -1.36
CA ILE A 169 -10.06 9.07 -1.19
C ILE A 169 -8.98 8.83 -2.23
N TYR A 170 -7.82 8.33 -1.79
CA TYR A 170 -6.67 7.99 -2.61
C TYR A 170 -6.36 6.51 -2.46
N PHE A 171 -6.50 5.74 -3.54
CA PHE A 171 -6.17 4.33 -3.60
C PHE A 171 -4.80 4.10 -4.25
N THR A 172 -4.04 3.16 -3.71
CA THR A 172 -2.85 2.57 -4.34
C THR A 172 -2.87 1.05 -4.07
N GLY A 173 -1.82 0.36 -4.49
CA GLY A 173 -1.72 -1.09 -4.34
C GLY A 173 -2.35 -1.86 -5.50
N GLY A 174 -2.27 -3.19 -5.39
CA GLY A 174 -2.76 -4.12 -6.42
C GLY A 174 -4.28 -4.19 -6.48
N ASP A 175 -4.92 -4.24 -5.31
CA ASP A 175 -6.39 -4.32 -5.18
C ASP A 175 -7.03 -2.92 -5.12
N GLY A 176 -6.23 -1.85 -5.04
CA GLY A 176 -6.73 -0.48 -4.95
C GLY A 176 -7.50 -0.03 -6.18
N GLU A 177 -7.11 -0.51 -7.37
CA GLU A 177 -7.85 -0.22 -8.61
C GLU A 177 -9.21 -0.89 -8.65
N PHE A 178 -9.34 -2.06 -8.01
CA PHE A 178 -10.62 -2.75 -7.88
C PHE A 178 -11.52 -2.02 -6.88
N LEU A 179 -10.98 -1.68 -5.70
CA LEU A 179 -11.74 -1.01 -4.64
C LEU A 179 -12.15 0.42 -5.02
N SER A 180 -11.33 1.16 -5.78
CA SER A 180 -11.65 2.53 -6.18
C SER A 180 -12.92 2.63 -7.03
N ARG A 181 -13.30 1.56 -7.75
CA ARG A 181 -14.49 1.53 -8.62
C ARG A 181 -15.81 1.64 -7.86
N PHE A 182 -15.80 1.40 -6.55
CA PHE A 182 -16.97 1.56 -5.70
C PHE A 182 -17.20 3.01 -5.23
N PHE A 183 -16.28 3.93 -5.55
CA PHE A 183 -16.31 5.32 -5.08
C PHE A 183 -16.24 6.30 -6.25
N THR A 184 -17.24 7.17 -6.39
CA THR A 184 -17.34 8.15 -7.48
C THR A 184 -16.24 9.22 -7.43
N ASP A 185 -15.87 9.68 -6.24
CA ASP A 185 -14.89 10.75 -6.01
C ASP A 185 -13.60 10.22 -5.38
N SER A 186 -13.01 9.21 -6.02
CA SER A 186 -11.73 8.63 -5.62
C SER A 186 -10.64 8.78 -6.70
N ILE A 187 -9.37 8.73 -6.28
CA ILE A 187 -8.23 8.67 -7.18
C ILE A 187 -7.54 7.33 -6.98
N TYR A 188 -7.34 6.57 -8.04
CA TYR A 188 -6.36 5.49 -8.04
C TYR A 188 -5.03 5.97 -8.61
N ASP A 189 -3.96 5.83 -7.82
CA ASP A 189 -2.60 6.18 -8.21
C ASP A 189 -1.61 5.10 -7.80
N ARG A 190 -1.27 4.24 -8.76
CA ARG A 190 -0.29 3.16 -8.56
C ARG A 190 1.11 3.66 -8.17
N MET A 191 1.40 4.95 -8.35
CA MET A 191 2.69 5.55 -8.01
C MET A 191 2.70 6.24 -6.64
N LEU A 192 1.64 6.16 -5.84
CA LEU A 192 1.49 7.01 -4.65
C LEU A 192 2.68 6.94 -3.68
N VAL A 193 3.16 5.74 -3.35
CA VAL A 193 4.37 5.52 -2.53
C VAL A 193 5.59 6.21 -3.16
N PHE A 194 5.82 5.97 -4.46
CA PHE A 194 6.93 6.56 -5.19
C PHE A 194 6.84 8.08 -5.29
N ARG A 195 5.64 8.66 -5.38
CA ARG A 195 5.46 10.12 -5.34
C ARG A 195 5.91 10.70 -4.01
N GLY A 196 5.64 9.99 -2.91
CA GLY A 196 6.16 10.34 -1.58
C GLY A 196 7.68 10.37 -1.56
N MET A 197 8.31 9.31 -2.08
CA MET A 197 9.77 9.22 -2.19
C MET A 197 10.35 10.32 -3.09
N GLN A 198 9.75 10.58 -4.25
CA GLN A 198 10.18 11.64 -5.18
C GLN A 198 10.10 13.02 -4.53
N LYS A 199 8.98 13.32 -3.85
CA LYS A 199 8.78 14.57 -3.13
C LYS A 199 9.84 14.76 -2.04
N LEU A 200 10.16 13.71 -1.28
CA LEU A 200 11.23 13.77 -0.29
C LEU A 200 12.59 14.09 -0.93
N ILE A 201 12.95 13.38 -2.00
CA ILE A 201 14.23 13.58 -2.70
C ILE A 201 14.34 15.01 -3.24
N GLU A 202 13.25 15.54 -3.81
CA GLU A 202 13.21 16.92 -4.29
C GLU A 202 13.42 17.94 -3.16
N GLN A 203 12.82 17.71 -1.99
CA GLN A 203 12.94 18.59 -0.83
C GLN A 203 14.30 18.51 -0.12
N LYS A 204 14.98 17.35 -0.18
CA LYS A 204 16.26 17.08 0.50
C LYS A 204 17.40 16.88 -0.50
N LYS A 205 17.32 17.52 -1.67
CA LYS A 205 18.23 17.31 -2.81
C LYS A 205 19.70 17.50 -2.44
N ASP A 206 20.02 18.53 -1.63
CA ASP A 206 21.39 18.86 -1.22
C ASP A 206 22.06 17.80 -0.32
N ILE A 207 21.25 16.92 0.30
CA ILE A 207 21.73 15.87 1.20
C ILE A 207 21.74 14.52 0.49
N LEU A 208 20.78 14.29 -0.41
CA LEU A 208 20.56 12.98 -1.04
C LEU A 208 21.24 12.84 -2.41
N CYS A 209 21.48 13.92 -3.15
CA CYS A 209 22.04 13.92 -4.51
C CYS A 209 23.46 14.52 -4.53
#